data_AF-A0A519EJ17-F1
#
_entry.id   AF-A0A519EJ17-F1
#
_cell.length_a   1.000
_cell.length_b   1.000
_cell.length_c   1.000
_cell.angle_alpha   90.00
_cell.angle_beta   90.00
_cell.angle_gamma   90.00
#
_symmetry.space_group_name_H-M   'P 1'
#
loop_
_entity.id
_entity.type
_entity.pdbx_description
1 polymer ?
#
loop_
_entity_poly.entity_id
_entity_poly.type
_entity_poly.pdbx_seq_one_letter_code
_entity_poly.pdbx_strand_id
1 'polypeptide(L)'
;WYCLSEVKIGLIPATISPYVIRAMGARASQRYFLTAERFTAAEAHRIGFVHEVVAADAIDAKVDELLKALSGASPAAVHACKTLLADVTGREIDDALIAKTVDGIADIRASDEGREGVQAFLQKRKPSWLS
;
A
#
# COMPACT_ATOMS: atom_id res chain seq x y z
N TRP A 1 10.00 -1.05 18.95
CA TRP A 1 10.46 -2.44 18.76
C TRP A 1 9.29 -3.26 18.25
N TYR A 2 9.54 -4.19 17.34
CA TYR A 2 8.56 -5.13 16.80
C TYR A 2 8.90 -6.55 17.28
N CYS A 3 7.89 -7.42 17.34
CA CYS A 3 8.04 -8.81 17.74
C CYS A 3 6.84 -9.63 17.24
N LEU A 4 7.10 -10.86 16.78
CA LEU A 4 6.09 -11.86 16.44
C LEU A 4 6.23 -12.98 17.47
N SER A 5 5.49 -12.85 18.58
CA SER A 5 5.76 -13.57 19.83
C SER A 5 5.04 -14.91 19.98
N GLU A 6 4.20 -15.30 19.03
CA GLU A 6 3.26 -16.43 19.12
C GLU A 6 3.97 -17.73 19.50
N VAL A 7 5.16 -18.00 18.95
CA VAL A 7 5.90 -19.24 19.24
C VAL A 7 6.38 -19.35 20.69
N LYS A 8 6.54 -18.22 21.41
CA LYS A 8 6.89 -18.22 22.84
C LYS A 8 5.75 -18.66 23.75
N ILE A 9 4.53 -18.66 23.24
CA ILE A 9 3.32 -19.08 23.96
C ILE A 9 2.69 -20.33 23.35
N GLY A 10 3.45 -21.10 22.56
CA GLY A 10 2.99 -22.35 21.96
C GLY A 10 2.03 -22.18 20.79
N LEU A 11 1.99 -21.00 20.17
CA LEU A 11 1.13 -20.69 19.02
C LEU A 11 1.96 -20.41 17.77
N ILE A 12 1.29 -20.40 16.61
CA ILE A 12 1.85 -19.94 15.35
C ILE A 12 1.16 -18.63 14.93
N PRO A 13 1.84 -17.72 14.22
CA PRO A 13 1.25 -16.47 13.70
C PRO A 13 0.34 -16.72 12.48
N ALA A 14 -0.53 -17.73 12.53
CA ALA A 14 -1.27 -18.23 11.37
C ALA A 14 -2.16 -17.16 10.71
N THR A 15 -2.95 -16.43 11.50
CA THR A 15 -3.93 -15.46 10.99
C THR A 15 -3.28 -14.23 10.37
N ILE A 16 -2.12 -13.82 10.88
CA ILE A 16 -1.36 -12.67 10.35
C ILE A 16 -0.37 -13.05 9.25
N SER A 17 -0.05 -14.35 9.12
CA SER A 17 1.04 -14.83 8.26
C SER A 17 0.95 -14.36 6.82
N PRO A 18 -0.21 -14.37 6.11
CA PRO A 18 -0.25 -13.95 4.72
C PRO A 18 0.13 -12.47 4.54
N TYR A 19 -0.31 -11.62 5.48
CA TYR A 19 -0.08 -10.18 5.43
C TYR A 19 1.35 -9.82 5.83
N VAL A 20 1.87 -10.45 6.89
CA VAL A 20 3.23 -10.19 7.37
C VAL A 20 4.26 -10.72 6.37
N ILE A 21 4.07 -11.92 5.81
CA ILE A 21 4.94 -12.46 4.76
C ILE A 21 4.89 -11.58 3.51
N ARG A 22 3.70 -11.08 3.13
CA ARG A 22 3.57 -10.13 2.01
C ARG A 22 4.32 -8.82 2.28
N ALA A 23 4.35 -8.34 3.52
CA ALA A 23 5.04 -7.09 3.88
C ALA A 23 6.56 -7.28 3.96
N MET A 24 7.05 -8.23 4.77
CA MET A 24 8.48 -8.37 5.06
C MET A 24 9.22 -9.42 4.22
N GLY A 25 8.48 -10.17 3.39
CA GLY A 25 9.01 -11.27 2.60
C GLY A 25 9.26 -12.55 3.40
N ALA A 26 9.19 -13.69 2.72
CA ALA A 26 9.33 -15.01 3.33
C ALA A 26 10.65 -15.20 4.10
N ARG A 27 11.76 -14.66 3.58
CA ARG A 27 13.09 -14.79 4.20
C ARG A 27 13.16 -14.14 5.59
N ALA A 28 12.62 -12.93 5.74
CA ALA A 28 12.62 -12.27 7.04
C ALA A 28 11.59 -12.93 7.97
N SER A 29 10.42 -13.33 7.44
CA SER A 29 9.42 -14.05 8.22
C SER A 29 9.94 -15.36 8.80
N GLN A 30 10.73 -16.16 8.06
CA GLN A 30 11.35 -17.38 8.59
C GLN A 30 12.13 -17.12 9.87
N ARG A 31 12.95 -16.06 9.90
CA ARG A 31 13.74 -15.70 11.09
C ARG A 31 12.83 -15.27 12.25
N TYR A 32 11.96 -14.29 12.02
CA TYR A 32 11.21 -13.65 13.10
C TYR A 32 10.03 -14.48 13.62
N PHE A 33 9.42 -15.32 12.78
CA PHE A 33 8.36 -16.23 13.21
C PHE A 33 8.91 -17.33 14.12
N LEU A 34 10.09 -17.88 13.79
CA LEU A 34 10.67 -19.02 14.51
C LEU A 34 11.40 -18.62 15.79
N THR A 35 12.03 -17.44 15.81
CA THR A 35 12.83 -16.99 16.97
C THR A 35 12.04 -16.15 17.98
N ALA A 36 10.95 -15.50 17.54
CA ALA A 36 10.26 -14.47 18.31
C ALA A 36 11.23 -13.42 18.90
N GLU A 37 12.33 -13.12 18.20
CA GLU A 37 13.26 -12.07 18.60
C GLU A 37 12.67 -10.68 18.30
N ARG A 38 13.08 -9.70 19.10
CA ARG A 38 12.67 -8.31 18.88
C ARG A 38 13.56 -7.66 17.81
N PHE A 39 12.98 -6.81 16.98
CA PHE A 39 13.72 -6.00 16.01
C PHE A 39 13.32 -4.52 16.05
N THR A 40 14.23 -3.66 15.60
CA THR A 40 14.09 -2.20 15.65
C THR A 40 13.24 -1.68 14.49
N ALA A 41 12.86 -0.39 14.53
CA ALA A 41 12.24 0.26 13.39
C ALA A 41 13.17 0.33 12.17
N ALA A 42 14.46 0.59 12.38
CA ALA A 42 15.46 0.56 11.32
C ALA A 42 15.51 -0.81 10.62
N GLU A 43 15.48 -1.90 11.40
CA GLU A 43 15.45 -3.25 10.84
C GLU A 43 14.12 -3.55 10.15
N ALA A 44 12.99 -3.12 10.72
CA ALA A 44 11.67 -3.24 10.10
C ALA A 44 11.62 -2.55 8.74
N HIS A 45 12.25 -1.38 8.59
CA HIS A 45 12.36 -0.68 7.32
C HIS A 45 13.26 -1.44 6.33
N ARG A 46 14.44 -1.88 6.79
CA ARG A 46 15.40 -2.63 5.98
C ARG A 46 14.82 -3.90 5.36
N ILE A 47 13.90 -4.57 6.08
CA ILE A 47 13.22 -5.79 5.62
C ILE A 47 11.88 -5.54 4.92
N GLY A 48 11.47 -4.28 4.71
CA GLY A 48 10.23 -3.93 4.01
C GLY A 48 8.96 -4.02 4.86
N PHE A 49 9.07 -4.26 6.17
CA PHE A 49 7.91 -4.36 7.06
C PHE A 49 7.22 -2.99 7.31
N VAL A 50 7.99 -1.90 7.25
CA VAL A 50 7.47 -0.52 7.28
C VAL A 50 8.05 0.29 6.12
N HIS A 51 7.30 1.29 5.65
CA HIS A 51 7.68 2.09 4.48
C HIS A 51 8.63 3.25 4.79
N GLU A 52 8.59 3.81 6.00
CA GLU A 52 9.38 4.99 6.39
C GLU A 52 9.70 4.90 7.89
N VAL A 53 10.85 5.42 8.30
CA VAL A 53 11.23 5.61 9.71
C VAL A 53 11.72 7.04 9.90
N VAL A 54 11.06 7.77 10.79
CA VAL A 54 11.39 9.15 11.14
C VAL A 54 11.68 9.28 12.63
N ALA A 55 12.27 10.40 13.03
CA ALA A 55 12.35 10.78 14.44
C ALA A 55 10.94 10.97 15.02
N ALA A 56 10.77 10.75 16.32
CA ALA A 56 9.46 10.75 16.96
C ALA A 56 8.73 12.10 16.83
N ASP A 57 9.46 13.21 16.89
CA ASP A 57 8.98 14.58 16.73
C ASP A 57 8.65 14.95 15.26
N ALA A 58 9.04 14.11 14.30
CA ALA A 58 8.75 14.30 12.87
C ALA A 58 7.59 13.44 12.36
N ILE A 59 6.93 12.65 13.23
CA ILE A 59 5.82 11.75 12.83
C ILE A 59 4.68 12.55 12.22
N ASP A 60 4.21 13.61 12.88
CA ASP A 60 3.07 14.39 12.40
C ASP A 60 3.36 15.04 11.04
N ALA A 61 4.56 15.61 10.87
CA ALA A 61 4.98 16.19 9.60
C ALA A 61 4.99 15.17 8.45
N LYS A 62 5.43 13.92 8.72
CA LYS A 62 5.42 12.84 7.73
C LYS A 62 4.00 12.36 7.43
N VAL A 63 3.12 12.31 8.42
CA VAL A 63 1.70 12.00 8.22
C VAL A 63 1.03 13.06 7.35
N ASP A 64 1.26 14.35 7.62
CA ASP A 64 0.71 15.46 6.84
C ASP A 64 1.17 15.42 5.38
N GLU A 65 2.44 15.07 5.13
CA GLU A 65 2.96 14.86 3.78
C GLU A 65 2.15 13.80 3.01
N LEU A 66 1.90 12.65 3.64
CA LEU A 66 1.12 11.56 3.03
C LEU A 66 -0.35 11.93 2.86
N LEU A 67 -0.96 12.60 3.85
CA LEU A 67 -2.34 13.09 3.77
C LEU A 67 -2.51 14.10 2.64
N LYS A 68 -1.54 14.98 2.43
CA LYS A 68 -1.55 15.93 1.32
C LYS A 68 -1.42 15.24 -0.03
N ALA A 69 -0.60 14.19 -0.13
CA ALA A 69 -0.49 13.41 -1.36
C ALA A 69 -1.81 12.69 -1.69
N LEU A 70 -2.46 12.08 -0.69
CA LEU A 70 -3.72 11.37 -0.86
C LEU A 70 -4.90 12.30 -1.14
N SER A 71 -5.03 13.39 -0.39
CA SER A 71 -6.10 14.39 -0.58
C SER A 71 -5.89 15.25 -1.82
N GLY A 72 -4.67 15.29 -2.36
CA GLY A 72 -4.33 15.92 -3.64
C GLY A 72 -4.79 15.13 -4.88
N ALA A 73 -5.29 13.91 -4.72
CA ALA A 73 -5.67 13.02 -5.81
C ALA A 73 -7.20 12.91 -5.98
N SER A 74 -7.64 12.40 -7.13
CA SER A 74 -9.05 12.08 -7.38
C SER A 74 -9.52 10.97 -6.42
N PRO A 75 -10.54 11.20 -5.56
CA PRO A 75 -11.05 10.18 -4.65
C PRO A 75 -11.48 8.88 -5.34
N ALA A 76 -12.14 8.99 -6.50
CA ALA A 76 -12.54 7.82 -7.28
C ALA A 76 -11.32 7.05 -7.80
N ALA A 77 -10.29 7.75 -8.29
CA ALA A 77 -9.06 7.11 -8.77
C ALA A 77 -8.26 6.46 -7.63
N VAL A 78 -8.18 7.08 -6.45
CA VAL A 78 -7.53 6.48 -5.26
C VAL A 78 -8.25 5.20 -4.85
N HIS A 79 -9.59 5.21 -4.83
CA HIS A 79 -10.38 4.02 -4.53
C HIS A 79 -10.16 2.91 -5.57
N ALA A 80 -10.28 3.24 -6.86
CA ALA A 80 -10.05 2.29 -7.95
C ALA A 80 -8.63 1.71 -7.92
N CYS A 81 -7.62 2.53 -7.62
CA CYS A 81 -6.23 2.09 -7.48
C CYS A 81 -6.06 1.09 -6.33
N LYS A 82 -6.71 1.32 -5.18
CA LYS A 82 -6.68 0.37 -4.06
C LYS A 82 -7.29 -0.99 -4.44
N THR A 83 -8.39 -0.98 -5.18
CA THR A 83 -9.02 -2.21 -5.72
C THR A 83 -8.10 -2.89 -6.72
N LEU A 84 -7.52 -2.13 -7.65
CA LEU A 84 -6.57 -2.64 -8.64
C LEU A 84 -5.37 -3.34 -7.97
N LEU A 85 -4.78 -2.74 -6.94
CA LEU A 85 -3.68 -3.35 -6.18
C LEU A 85 -4.07 -4.71 -5.59
N ALA A 86 -5.27 -4.84 -5.02
CA ALA A 86 -5.77 -6.10 -4.49
C ALA A 86 -5.98 -7.13 -5.61
N ASP A 87 -6.47 -6.68 -6.77
CA ASP A 87 -6.77 -7.52 -7.91
C ASP A 87 -5.54 -8.08 -8.64
N VAL A 88 -4.44 -7.32 -8.68
CA VAL A 88 -3.24 -7.69 -9.45
C VAL A 88 -2.14 -8.32 -8.61
N THR A 89 -2.05 -8.03 -7.31
CA THR A 89 -0.87 -8.43 -6.54
C THR A 89 -0.81 -9.94 -6.33
N GLY A 90 0.33 -10.54 -6.69
CA GLY A 90 0.58 -11.97 -6.49
C GLY A 90 -0.19 -12.87 -7.46
N ARG A 91 -0.81 -12.28 -8.48
CA ARG A 91 -1.47 -12.99 -9.58
C ARG A 91 -0.49 -13.20 -10.73
N GLU A 92 -0.65 -14.30 -11.44
CA GLU A 92 0.02 -14.50 -12.72
C GLU A 92 -0.50 -13.49 -13.74
N ILE A 93 0.40 -12.99 -14.59
CA ILE A 93 0.04 -12.07 -15.68
C ILE A 93 -0.41 -12.91 -16.87
N ASP A 94 -1.71 -13.21 -16.90
CA ASP A 94 -2.40 -13.93 -17.97
C ASP A 94 -3.34 -13.00 -18.76
N ASP A 95 -3.90 -13.51 -19.87
CA ASP A 95 -4.81 -12.75 -20.73
C ASP A 95 -6.04 -12.24 -19.95
N ALA A 96 -6.50 -12.98 -18.93
CA ALA A 96 -7.65 -12.60 -18.12
C ALA A 96 -7.31 -11.41 -17.20
N LEU A 97 -6.15 -11.41 -16.56
CA LEU A 97 -5.68 -10.28 -15.75
C LEU A 97 -5.44 -9.06 -16.63
N ILE A 98 -4.84 -9.24 -17.81
CA ILE A 98 -4.63 -8.17 -18.78
C ILE A 98 -5.98 -7.55 -19.16
N ALA A 99 -6.96 -8.35 -19.58
CA ALA A 99 -8.30 -7.88 -19.92
C ALA A 99 -8.94 -7.10 -18.77
N LYS A 100 -8.88 -7.63 -17.54
CA LYS A 100 -9.40 -6.94 -16.35
C LYS A 100 -8.74 -5.58 -16.10
N THR A 101 -7.42 -5.47 -16.29
CA THR A 101 -6.72 -4.18 -16.11
C THR A 101 -7.06 -3.17 -17.22
N VAL A 102 -7.30 -3.65 -18.45
CA VAL A 102 -7.78 -2.82 -19.57
C VAL A 102 -9.17 -2.26 -19.28
N ASP A 103 -10.08 -3.09 -18.79
CA ASP A 103 -11.43 -2.65 -18.40
C ASP A 103 -11.34 -1.62 -17.26
N GLY A 104 -10.53 -1.90 -16.23
CA GLY A 104 -10.38 -1.00 -15.08
C GLY A 104 -9.87 0.40 -15.46
N ILE A 105 -8.91 0.51 -16.38
CA ILE A 105 -8.43 1.82 -16.84
C ILE A 105 -9.47 2.51 -17.74
N ALA A 106 -10.22 1.76 -18.56
CA ALA A 106 -11.27 2.32 -19.39
C ALA A 106 -12.41 2.90 -18.53
N ASP A 107 -12.85 2.17 -17.51
CA ASP A 107 -13.91 2.57 -16.58
C ASP A 107 -13.57 3.84 -15.82
N ILE A 108 -12.40 3.87 -15.16
CA ILE A 108 -12.02 5.05 -14.37
C ILE A 108 -11.77 6.27 -15.26
N ARG A 109 -11.24 6.08 -16.48
CA ARG A 109 -11.05 7.16 -17.44
C ARG A 109 -12.39 7.72 -17.95
N ALA A 110 -13.40 6.87 -18.08
CA ALA A 110 -14.76 7.25 -18.47
C ALA A 110 -15.60 7.80 -17.31
N SER A 111 -15.09 7.81 -16.07
CA SER A 111 -15.76 8.43 -14.93
C SER A 111 -15.79 9.96 -15.00
N ASP A 112 -16.61 10.60 -14.16
CA ASP A 112 -16.64 12.07 -14.04
C ASP A 112 -15.29 12.64 -13.63
N GLU A 113 -14.66 12.07 -12.59
CA GLU A 113 -13.35 12.51 -12.13
C GLU A 113 -12.24 12.20 -13.16
N GLY A 114 -12.35 11.10 -13.91
CA GLY A 114 -11.44 10.78 -14.99
C GLY A 114 -11.47 11.81 -16.13
N ARG A 115 -12.68 12.17 -16.58
CA ARG A 115 -12.86 13.22 -17.59
C ARG A 115 -12.36 14.58 -17.09
N GLU A 116 -12.75 14.96 -15.88
CA GLU A 116 -12.37 16.23 -15.27
C GLU A 116 -10.85 16.34 -15.08
N GLY A 117 -10.19 15.29 -14.58
CA GLY A 117 -8.74 15.28 -14.39
C GLY A 117 -7.96 15.47 -15.68
N VAL A 118 -8.35 14.77 -16.74
CA VAL A 118 -7.74 14.92 -18.06
C VAL A 118 -7.95 16.34 -18.59
N GLN A 119 -9.17 16.88 -18.49
CA GLN A 119 -9.46 18.24 -18.93
C GLN A 119 -8.69 19.30 -18.13
N ALA A 120 -8.69 19.20 -16.80
CA ALA A 120 -7.98 20.11 -15.91
C ALA A 120 -6.48 20.14 -16.21
N PHE A 121 -5.88 18.96 -16.42
CA PHE A 121 -4.47 18.82 -16.81
C PHE A 121 -4.18 19.51 -18.15
N LEU A 122 -4.98 19.25 -19.19
CA LEU A 122 -4.81 19.86 -20.51
C LEU A 122 -5.00 21.39 -20.47
N GLN A 123 -5.92 21.86 -19.64
CA GLN A 123 -6.25 23.29 -19.47
C GLN A 123 -5.33 24.00 -18.47
N LYS A 124 -4.36 23.30 -17.85
CA LYS A 124 -3.45 23.84 -16.82
C LYS A 124 -4.18 24.51 -15.64
N ARG A 125 -5.33 23.96 -15.25
CA ARG A 125 -6.11 24.42 -14.09
C ARG A 125 -6.15 23.33 -13.02
N LYS A 126 -6.57 23.71 -11.81
CA LYS A 126 -6.86 22.72 -10.77
C LYS A 126 -8.13 21.93 -11.14
N PRO A 127 -8.17 20.62 -10.88
CA PRO A 127 -9.38 19.83 -11.00
C PRO A 127 -10.37 20.17 -9.88
N SER A 128 -11.65 19.88 -10.09
CA SER A 128 -12.74 20.25 -9.19
C SER A 128 -12.61 19.68 -7.77
N TRP A 129 -12.03 18.49 -7.58
CA TRP A 129 -11.84 17.88 -6.26
C TRP A 129 -10.76 18.58 -5.40
N LEU A 130 -10.00 19.52 -5.97
CA LEU A 130 -9.05 20.38 -5.23
C LEU A 130 -9.58 21.80 -5.00
N SER A 131 -10.86 22.03 -5.31
CA SER A 131 -11.52 23.34 -5.18
C SER A 131 -12.23 23.49 -3.84
#